data_AF-A0AAX4PHR4-F1
#
_entry.id   AF-A0AAX4PHR4-F1
#
_cell.length_a   1.000
_cell.length_b   1.000
_cell.length_c   1.000
_cell.angle_alpha   90.00
_cell.angle_beta   90.00
_cell.angle_gamma   90.00
#
_symmetry.space_group_name_H-M   'P 1'
#
loop_
_entity.id
_entity.type
_entity.pdbx_description
1 polymer ?
#
loop_
_entity_poly.entity_id
_entity_poly.type
_entity_poly.pdbx_seq_one_letter_code
_entity_poly.pdbx_strand_id
1 'polypeptide(L)'
;MAKEFGSRADMLSSKIDEVSRNRIWEEHCTKEVSKLQMNTHFAINDPTKMDCLPEKPNLVFPKVRLSEGDVEIATTKLSAVCSKKDVHLDPSEKHPLPMTTSQEYGWIHTALVKPNQMFAHKLNSCDITRYANAYYSMSGTTPFSKKEASSPKG
;
A
#
# COMPACT_ATOMS: atom_id res chain seq x y z
N MET A 1 50.00 -5.36 -19.68
CA MET A 1 49.06 -5.13 -18.58
C MET A 1 48.36 -3.81 -18.83
N ALA A 2 47.04 -3.84 -19.08
CA ALA A 2 46.27 -2.64 -19.37
C ALA A 2 46.18 -1.78 -18.11
N LYS A 3 46.57 -0.50 -18.20
CA LYS A 3 46.27 0.51 -17.17
C LYS A 3 44.78 0.74 -17.24
N GLU A 4 44.02 0.24 -16.26
CA GLU A 4 42.62 0.62 -16.11
C GLU A 4 42.59 2.11 -15.79
N PHE A 5 42.18 2.91 -16.78
CA PHE A 5 41.92 4.32 -16.55
C PHE A 5 40.65 4.39 -15.71
N GLY A 6 40.81 4.82 -14.46
CA GLY A 6 39.70 5.10 -13.55
C GLY A 6 38.66 6.04 -14.15
N SER A 7 37.50 6.13 -13.51
CA SER A 7 36.36 6.88 -14.05
C SER A 7 36.72 8.37 -14.24
N ARG A 8 35.92 9.11 -15.02
CA ARG A 8 36.10 10.56 -15.21
C ARG A 8 36.16 11.33 -13.88
N ALA A 9 35.57 10.80 -12.80
CA ALA A 9 35.66 11.35 -11.44
C ALA A 9 37.05 11.18 -10.81
N ASP A 10 37.77 10.08 -11.09
CA ASP A 10 39.14 9.85 -10.60
C ASP A 10 40.14 10.82 -11.25
N MET A 11 39.93 11.18 -12.51
CA MET A 11 40.77 12.18 -13.20
C MET A 11 40.63 13.58 -12.60
N LEU A 12 39.45 13.96 -12.07
CA LEU A 12 39.25 15.22 -11.34
C LEU A 12 39.86 15.18 -9.94
N SER A 13 39.81 14.02 -9.27
CA SER A 13 40.40 13.77 -7.95
C SER A 13 41.92 13.91 -7.92
N SER A 14 42.60 13.57 -9.03
CA SER A 14 44.07 13.65 -9.16
C SER A 14 44.65 15.08 -9.17
N LYS A 15 43.81 16.10 -9.43
CA LYS A 15 44.22 17.52 -9.46
C LYS A 15 44.04 18.23 -8.12
N ILE A 16 43.39 17.59 -7.16
CA ILE A 16 43.05 18.15 -5.86
C ILE A 16 43.94 17.47 -4.83
N ASP A 17 44.61 18.28 -4.01
CA ASP A 17 45.42 17.80 -2.89
C ASP A 17 44.59 16.94 -1.92
N GLU A 18 45.22 15.95 -1.28
CA GLU A 18 44.54 14.99 -0.42
C GLU A 18 43.84 15.67 0.76
N VAL A 19 44.45 16.71 1.34
CA VAL A 19 43.85 17.48 2.44
C VAL A 19 42.61 18.24 1.96
N SER A 20 42.70 18.82 0.76
CA SER A 20 41.56 19.52 0.13
C SER A 20 40.42 18.56 -0.19
N ARG A 21 40.73 17.33 -0.62
CA ARG A 21 39.74 16.28 -0.88
C ARG A 21 39.01 15.85 0.40
N ASN A 22 39.75 15.65 1.48
CA ASN A 22 39.17 15.32 2.79
C ASN A 22 38.25 16.44 3.30
N ARG A 23 38.63 17.70 3.08
CA ARG A 23 37.81 18.86 3.47
C ARG A 23 36.50 18.97 2.67
N ILE A 24 36.54 18.67 1.37
CA ILE A 24 35.33 18.61 0.54
C ILE A 24 34.41 17.48 1.01
N TRP A 25 34.99 16.32 1.34
CA TRP A 25 34.24 15.19 1.86
C TRP A 25 33.59 15.50 3.22
N GLU A 26 34.34 16.11 4.13
CA GLU A 26 33.82 16.57 5.42
C GLU A 26 32.65 17.56 5.24
N GLU A 27 32.79 18.53 4.34
CA GLU A 27 31.72 19.48 4.03
C GLU A 27 30.48 18.76 3.47
N HIS A 28 30.67 17.77 2.59
CA HIS A 28 29.60 16.95 2.04
C HIS A 28 28.86 16.18 3.13
N CYS A 29 29.57 15.45 3.98
CA CYS A 29 29.00 14.72 5.11
C CYS A 29 28.28 15.66 6.07
N THR A 30 28.85 16.84 6.36
CA THR A 30 28.23 17.85 7.24
C THR A 30 26.92 18.36 6.65
N LYS A 31 26.88 18.64 5.34
CA LYS A 31 25.67 19.06 4.63
C LYS A 31 24.62 17.95 4.60
N GLU A 32 25.02 16.70 4.37
CA GLU A 32 24.10 15.56 4.41
C GLU A 32 23.48 15.38 5.80
N VAL A 33 24.31 15.38 6.85
CA VAL A 33 23.84 15.27 8.24
C VAL A 33 22.91 16.43 8.60
N SER A 34 23.22 17.66 8.18
CA SER A 34 22.35 18.82 8.45
C SER A 34 20.97 18.73 7.79
N LYS A 35 20.88 17.99 6.68
CA LYS A 35 19.63 17.80 5.91
C LYS A 35 18.93 16.49 6.27
N LEU A 36 19.56 15.61 7.03
CA LEU A 36 18.99 14.36 7.49
C LEU A 36 17.96 14.65 8.59
N GLN A 37 16.76 15.03 8.17
CA GLN A 37 15.63 15.18 9.07
C GLN A 37 14.90 13.84 9.16
N MET A 38 14.92 13.25 10.36
CA MET A 38 14.06 12.10 10.63
C MET A 38 12.61 12.56 10.54
N ASN A 39 11.80 11.87 9.74
CA ASN A 39 10.39 12.20 9.65
C ASN A 39 9.75 11.88 11.02
N THR A 40 9.39 12.91 11.79
CA THR A 40 8.77 12.76 13.12
C THR A 40 7.26 12.71 13.05
N HIS A 41 6.69 12.95 11.86
CA HIS A 41 5.27 12.93 11.62
C HIS A 41 4.87 11.59 11.00
N PHE A 42 4.42 10.69 11.87
CA PHE A 42 3.85 9.41 11.45
C PHE A 42 2.34 9.54 11.40
N ALA A 43 1.76 9.21 10.25
CA ALA A 43 0.32 9.09 10.07
C ALA A 43 -0.03 7.61 10.03
N ILE A 44 -0.98 7.20 10.87
CA ILE A 44 -1.66 5.92 10.69
C ILE A 44 -2.84 6.20 9.77
N ASN A 45 -2.93 5.48 8.64
CA ASN A 45 -4.01 5.72 7.66
C ASN A 45 -5.41 5.65 8.30
N ASP A 46 -5.60 4.73 9.25
CA ASP A 46 -6.84 4.56 9.99
C ASP A 46 -6.57 4.48 11.50
N PRO A 47 -6.90 5.52 12.28
CA PRO A 47 -6.66 5.52 13.71
C PRO A 47 -7.59 4.56 14.48
N THR A 48 -8.63 4.01 13.85
CA THR A 48 -9.48 2.97 14.50
C THR A 48 -8.80 1.61 14.53
N LYS A 49 -7.80 1.39 13.68
CA LYS A 49 -6.98 0.16 13.63
C LYS A 49 -5.72 0.25 14.50
N MET A 50 -5.56 1.32 15.26
CA MET A 50 -4.46 1.46 16.19
C MET A 50 -4.81 0.73 17.50
N ASP A 51 -4.10 -0.36 17.78
CA ASP A 51 -4.23 -1.04 19.06
C ASP A 51 -3.68 -0.16 20.19
N CYS A 52 -4.58 0.43 20.97
CA CYS A 52 -4.22 1.17 22.18
C CYS A 52 -3.90 0.17 23.30
N LEU A 53 -2.63 -0.25 23.37
CA LEU A 53 -2.17 -1.08 24.47
C LEU A 53 -2.17 -0.25 25.76
N PRO A 54 -2.85 -0.71 26.83
CA PRO A 54 -2.79 -0.02 28.12
C PRO A 54 -1.37 -0.08 28.67
N GLU A 55 -1.00 0.95 29.42
CA GLU A 55 0.29 0.96 30.12
C GLU A 55 0.40 -0.22 31.10
N LYS A 56 1.65 -0.55 31.46
CA LYS A 56 1.90 -1.57 32.48
C LYS A 56 1.17 -1.17 33.77
N PRO A 57 0.46 -2.09 34.46
CA PRO A 57 -0.34 -1.77 35.65
C PRO A 57 0.44 -1.10 36.79
N ASN A 58 1.76 -1.29 36.83
CA ASN A 58 2.64 -0.74 37.87
C ASN A 58 3.32 0.58 37.45
N LEU A 59 3.00 1.11 36.27
CA LEU A 59 3.57 2.36 35.78
C LEU A 59 2.74 3.52 36.34
N VAL A 60 3.37 4.34 37.17
CA VAL A 60 2.73 5.54 37.75
C VAL A 60 3.47 6.77 37.24
N PHE A 61 3.02 7.30 36.10
CA PHE A 61 3.42 8.64 35.69
C PHE A 61 2.39 9.67 36.19
N PRO A 62 2.82 10.89 36.59
CA PRO A 62 1.90 11.98 36.81
C PRO A 62 1.17 12.27 35.51
N LYS A 63 -0.16 12.04 35.48
CA LYS A 63 -0.97 12.39 34.31
C LYS A 63 -0.88 13.91 34.13
N VAL A 64 -0.23 14.35 33.05
CA VAL A 64 -0.23 15.74 32.62
C VAL A 64 -1.69 16.15 32.45
N ARG A 65 -2.14 17.17 33.19
CA ARG A 65 -3.48 17.73 33.00
C ARG A 65 -3.46 18.50 31.70
N LEU A 66 -4.01 17.89 30.65
CA LEU A 66 -4.16 18.54 29.35
C LEU A 66 -5.13 19.71 29.48
N SER A 67 -4.72 20.88 28.96
CA SER A 67 -5.62 22.02 28.79
C SER A 67 -6.58 21.75 27.62
N GLU A 68 -7.75 22.39 27.64
CA GLU A 68 -8.71 22.33 26.53
C GLU A 68 -8.06 22.79 25.21
N GLY A 69 -7.17 23.79 25.27
CA GLY A 69 -6.39 24.25 24.12
C GLY A 69 -5.40 23.21 23.56
N ASP A 70 -4.83 22.34 24.41
CA ASP A 70 -3.92 21.28 23.95
C ASP A 70 -4.67 20.22 23.14
N VAL A 71 -5.93 19.97 23.50
CA VAL A 71 -6.82 19.03 22.81
C VAL A 71 -7.20 19.57 21.43
N GLU A 72 -7.49 20.87 21.32
CA GLU A 72 -7.77 21.53 20.04
C GLU A 72 -6.56 21.52 19.09
N ILE A 73 -5.36 21.77 19.62
CA ILE A 73 -4.13 21.69 18.84
C ILE A 73 -3.88 20.26 18.36
N ALA A 74 -4.06 19.26 19.24
CA ALA A 74 -3.87 17.86 18.90
C ALA A 74 -4.88 17.38 17.84
N THR A 75 -6.14 17.77 17.96
CA THR A 75 -7.20 17.41 17.00
C THR A 75 -6.99 18.08 15.64
N THR A 76 -6.57 19.34 15.62
CA THR A 76 -6.23 20.06 14.38
C THR A 76 -5.01 19.43 13.71
N LYS A 77 -3.98 19.07 14.48
CA LYS A 77 -2.80 18.38 13.96
C LYS A 77 -3.14 16.98 13.43
N LEU A 78 -3.99 16.23 14.13
CA LEU A 78 -4.48 14.94 13.67
C LEU A 78 -5.29 15.07 12.39
N SER A 79 -6.14 16.09 12.23
CA SER A 79 -6.91 16.26 10.99
C SER A 79 -6.04 16.66 9.79
N ALA A 80 -4.93 17.37 10.03
CA ALA A 80 -3.96 17.72 8.99
C ALA A 80 -3.06 16.53 8.57
N VAL A 81 -2.65 15.70 9.53
CA VAL A 81 -1.70 14.59 9.29
C VAL A 81 -2.43 13.30 8.91
N CYS A 82 -3.62 13.08 9.46
CA CYS A 82 -4.35 11.82 9.33
C CYS A 82 -5.39 11.95 8.22
N SER A 83 -5.20 11.18 7.14
CA SER A 83 -6.06 11.12 5.96
C SER A 83 -7.38 10.40 6.23
N LYS A 84 -8.02 10.61 7.39
CA LYS A 84 -9.23 9.89 7.82
C LYS A 84 -10.37 9.99 6.79
N LYS A 85 -10.37 11.09 6.02
CA LYS A 85 -11.29 11.34 4.90
C LYS A 85 -11.02 10.42 3.70
N ASP A 86 -9.78 9.98 3.54
CA ASP A 86 -9.29 9.24 2.37
C ASP A 86 -9.15 7.72 2.61
N VAL A 87 -9.65 7.23 3.75
CA VAL A 87 -9.60 5.79 4.09
C VAL A 87 -10.48 4.97 3.15
N HIS A 88 -11.59 5.55 2.69
CA HIS A 88 -12.54 4.92 1.79
C HIS A 88 -12.23 5.13 0.31
N LEU A 89 -11.32 6.05 0.00
CA LEU A 89 -10.94 6.34 -1.39
C LEU A 89 -10.00 5.25 -1.90
N ASP A 90 -10.18 4.88 -3.16
CA ASP A 90 -9.31 3.92 -3.82
C ASP A 90 -7.90 4.51 -3.99
N PRO A 91 -6.84 3.68 -4.08
CA PRO A 91 -5.47 4.16 -4.26
C PRO A 91 -5.31 5.14 -5.44
N SER A 92 -6.04 4.92 -6.53
CA SER A 92 -6.05 5.78 -7.72
C SER A 92 -6.72 7.14 -7.51
N GLU A 93 -7.58 7.27 -6.50
CA GLU A 93 -8.18 8.54 -6.12
C GLU A 93 -7.33 9.27 -5.08
N LYS A 94 -6.67 8.51 -4.20
CA LYS A 94 -5.78 9.04 -3.16
C LYS A 94 -4.48 9.60 -3.72
N HIS A 95 -3.94 8.98 -4.77
CA HIS A 95 -2.67 9.36 -5.36
C HIS A 95 -2.84 9.65 -6.85
N PRO A 96 -2.19 10.71 -7.39
CA PRO A 96 -2.28 11.01 -8.83
C PRO A 96 -1.55 9.97 -9.69
N LEU A 97 -0.57 9.25 -9.11
CA LEU A 97 0.28 8.27 -9.78
C LEU A 97 0.51 7.08 -8.85
N PRO A 98 0.76 5.87 -9.39
CA PRO A 98 1.07 4.70 -8.58
C PRO A 98 2.38 4.94 -7.82
N MET A 99 2.36 4.71 -6.50
CA MET A 99 3.54 4.87 -5.66
C MET A 99 4.43 3.63 -5.65
N THR A 100 3.86 2.46 -5.90
CA THR A 100 4.58 1.17 -5.91
C THR A 100 4.42 0.46 -7.25
N THR A 101 5.39 -0.40 -7.57
CA THR A 101 5.34 -1.23 -8.79
C THR A 101 4.13 -2.17 -8.82
N SER A 102 3.69 -2.65 -7.65
CA SER A 102 2.48 -3.46 -7.53
C SER A 102 1.20 -2.67 -7.84
N GLN A 103 1.17 -1.37 -7.55
CA GLN A 103 0.04 -0.49 -7.84
C GLN A 103 -0.02 -0.11 -9.33
N GLU A 104 1.10 -0.11 -10.03
CA GLU A 104 1.15 0.17 -11.47
C GLU A 104 0.25 -0.80 -12.25
N TYR A 105 0.24 -2.07 -11.82
CA TYR A 105 -0.67 -3.06 -12.38
C TYR A 105 -2.11 -2.80 -11.93
N GLY A 106 -2.98 -2.50 -12.90
CA GLY A 106 -4.39 -2.22 -12.64
C GLY A 106 -4.67 -0.78 -12.16
N TRP A 107 -3.69 0.12 -12.18
CA TRP A 107 -3.91 1.53 -11.85
C TRP A 107 -4.99 2.15 -12.74
N ILE A 108 -4.89 1.90 -14.05
CA ILE A 108 -5.92 2.21 -15.03
C ILE A 108 -6.72 0.93 -15.29
N HIS A 109 -7.65 0.62 -14.39
CA HIS A 109 -8.49 -0.59 -14.48
C HIS A 109 -9.63 -0.46 -15.51
N THR A 110 -9.99 0.77 -15.89
CA THR A 110 -11.03 1.01 -16.88
C THR A 110 -10.49 0.78 -18.28
N ALA A 111 -11.22 0.01 -19.08
CA ALA A 111 -10.83 -0.22 -20.48
C ALA A 111 -10.85 1.11 -21.25
N LEU A 112 -9.70 1.49 -21.82
CA LEU A 112 -9.56 2.72 -22.62
C LEU A 112 -10.49 2.75 -23.83
N VAL A 113 -10.86 1.56 -24.33
CA VAL A 113 -11.77 1.39 -25.46
C VAL A 113 -13.00 0.62 -24.99
N LYS A 114 -14.19 1.17 -25.24
CA LYS A 114 -15.44 0.48 -24.95
C LYS A 114 -15.51 -0.80 -25.80
N PRO A 115 -15.90 -1.96 -25.21
CA PRO A 115 -15.99 -3.20 -25.97
C PRO A 115 -17.03 -3.06 -27.07
N ASN A 116 -16.66 -3.41 -28.30
CA ASN A 116 -17.57 -3.40 -29.43
C ASN A 116 -18.63 -4.49 -29.24
N GLN A 117 -19.91 -4.10 -29.19
CA GLN A 117 -21.03 -5.03 -29.03
C GLN A 117 -21.10 -6.07 -30.15
N MET A 118 -20.66 -5.73 -31.37
CA MET A 118 -20.65 -6.64 -32.51
C MET A 118 -19.77 -7.87 -32.28
N PHE A 119 -18.70 -7.75 -31.48
CA PHE A 119 -17.78 -8.82 -31.14
C PHE A 119 -17.96 -9.33 -29.70
N ALA A 120 -19.03 -8.91 -29.01
CA ALA A 120 -19.30 -9.28 -27.63
C ALA A 120 -20.02 -10.65 -27.56
N HIS A 121 -19.29 -11.73 -27.83
CA HIS A 121 -19.79 -13.10 -27.72
C HIS A 121 -19.72 -13.62 -26.28
N LYS A 122 -20.58 -13.08 -25.42
CA LYS A 122 -20.68 -13.55 -24.03
C LYS A 122 -21.39 -14.90 -23.98
N LEU A 123 -20.91 -15.79 -23.10
CA LEU A 123 -21.60 -17.04 -22.80
C LEU A 123 -22.88 -16.72 -22.03
N ASN A 124 -24.01 -16.71 -22.73
CA ASN A 124 -25.33 -16.52 -22.13
C ASN A 124 -25.82 -17.85 -21.54
N SER A 125 -26.54 -17.77 -20.42
CA SER A 125 -27.22 -18.94 -19.87
C SER A 125 -28.42 -19.32 -20.76
N CYS A 126 -28.48 -20.59 -21.15
CA CYS A 126 -29.65 -21.18 -21.79
C CYS A 126 -30.57 -21.83 -20.73
N ASP A 127 -31.79 -22.17 -21.12
CA ASP A 127 -32.80 -22.70 -20.19
C ASP A 127 -32.34 -23.96 -19.46
N ILE A 128 -31.57 -24.83 -20.14
CA ILE A 128 -30.99 -26.03 -19.54
C ILE A 128 -29.99 -25.66 -18.44
N THR A 129 -29.08 -24.71 -18.69
CA THR A 129 -28.12 -24.25 -17.69
C THR A 129 -28.79 -23.53 -16.52
N ARG A 130 -29.88 -22.79 -16.77
CA ARG A 130 -30.69 -22.15 -15.72
C ARG A 130 -31.39 -23.19 -14.86
N TYR A 131 -32.00 -24.19 -15.48
CA TYR A 131 -32.62 -25.32 -14.78
C TYR A 131 -31.60 -26.07 -13.93
N ALA A 132 -30.42 -26.38 -14.47
CA ALA A 132 -29.37 -27.07 -13.74
C ALA A 132 -28.89 -26.26 -12.52
N ASN A 133 -28.73 -24.94 -12.65
CA ASN A 133 -28.37 -24.06 -11.54
C ASN A 133 -29.47 -24.01 -10.47
N ALA A 134 -30.73 -23.87 -10.88
CA ALA A 134 -31.87 -23.87 -9.96
C ALA A 134 -31.98 -25.20 -9.23
N TYR A 135 -31.85 -26.32 -9.94
CA TYR A 135 -31.88 -27.66 -9.37
C TYR A 135 -30.75 -27.85 -8.35
N TYR A 136 -29.52 -27.44 -8.68
CA TYR A 136 -28.39 -27.50 -7.77
C TYR A 136 -28.62 -26.66 -6.50
N SER A 137 -29.16 -25.45 -6.65
CA SER A 137 -29.47 -24.59 -5.50
C SER A 137 -30.50 -25.19 -4.54
N MET A 138 -31.46 -25.97 -5.05
CA MET A 138 -32.52 -26.59 -4.25
C MET A 138 -32.11 -27.95 -3.67
N SER A 139 -31.38 -28.76 -4.43
CA SER A 139 -31.13 -30.17 -4.10
C SER A 139 -29.69 -30.46 -3.67
N GLY A 140 -28.78 -29.49 -3.79
CA GLY A 140 -27.35 -29.65 -3.51
C GLY A 140 -26.62 -30.60 -4.46
N THR A 141 -27.30 -31.11 -5.49
CA THR A 141 -26.74 -31.99 -6.52
C THR A 141 -27.18 -31.54 -7.90
N THR A 142 -26.43 -31.90 -8.93
CA THR A 142 -26.80 -31.55 -10.31
C THR A 142 -27.90 -32.50 -10.81
N PRO A 143 -28.79 -32.06 -11.72
CA PRO A 143 -29.83 -32.94 -12.27
C PRO A 143 -29.28 -34.07 -13.15
N PHE A 144 -27.98 -34.02 -13.47
CA PHE A 144 -27.27 -35.02 -14.25
C PHE A 144 -26.44 -35.97 -13.37
N SER A 145 -26.43 -35.77 -12.06
CA SER A 145 -25.75 -36.66 -11.12
C SER A 145 -26.46 -38.01 -11.09
N LYS A 146 -25.71 -39.11 -11.25
CA LYS A 146 -26.26 -40.46 -11.04
C LYS A 146 -26.70 -40.59 -9.58
N LYS A 147 -27.91 -41.09 -9.35
CA LYS A 147 -28.32 -41.52 -8.02
C LYS A 147 -27.44 -42.72 -7.66
N GLU A 148 -26.54 -42.55 -6.69
CA GLU A 148 -25.87 -43.67 -6.06
C GLU A 148 -26.95 -44.67 -5.64
N ALA A 149 -26.98 -45.84 -6.28
CA ALA A 149 -27.93 -46.88 -5.94
C ALA A 149 -27.65 -47.22 -4.48
N SER A 150 -28.58 -46.90 -3.59
CA SER A 150 -28.49 -47.31 -2.19
C SER A 150 -28.44 -48.83 -2.19
N SER A 151 -27.25 -49.40 -2.01
CA SER A 151 -27.07 -50.83 -1.82
C SER A 151 -28.01 -51.28 -0.71
N PRO A 152 -28.81 -52.33 -0.91
CA PRO A 152 -29.66 -52.85 0.15
C PRO A 152 -28.74 -53.28 1.29
N LYS A 153 -28.93 -52.70 2.47
CA LYS A 153 -28.26 -53.17 3.68
C LYS A 153 -28.76 -54.59 3.94
N GLY A 154 -27.90 -55.57 3.73
CA GLY A 154 -28.08 -56.95 4.19
C GLY A 154 -27.90 -57.05 5.69
#